data_AF-A0A0E3SJV7-F1
#
_entry.id   AF-A0A0E3SJV7-F1
#
_cell.length_a   1.000
_cell.length_b   1.000
_cell.length_c   1.000
_cell.angle_alpha   90.00
_cell.angle_beta   90.00
_cell.angle_gamma   90.00
#
_symmetry.space_group_name_H-M   'P 1'
#
loop_
_entity.id
_entity.type
_entity.pdbx_description
1 polymer ?
#
loop_
_entity_poly.entity_id
_entity_poly.type
_entity_poly.pdbx_seq_one_letter_code
_entity_poly.pdbx_strand_id
1 'polypeptide(L)'
;MNGELDNTGTSRTIPEIQDKIDAGDAIVLTAAEISARIRAGEDIKLEDVDVVTTATRGIMSGTYAVLSFKVSEPDSFVKASEVLLNGVPAVVGPCPNERLGILDLIVLGTAHSKLDPNYGGGHLFREMVEGKNVKVDVTTNEGSRFSVETRLSEIPYAKLNATRHAFKNYRAFVNPGKEPIKTIFHSLPFEGEFKEMTFCGCGELNPIENDPRLETIGIGTRVLLNGADGFVTGAGTRSAPDNPNLTGFADMHDMTPEYMGGFVTSAGPEIINTWAVPIPILHEGMLENILKLDKEIPLKLVDLAGRIPLCEITYGDVWDNVDLNIEYKPEKCLNCKDCLVIEACPMNAVSRGENGAVHNPEFCFNCGLCISRCRGEAFSANLGSVRCATGGCLRDIKVTLRQSDRARAIIAAEELKEKILTGRFRLSEPVEKISWRE
;
A
#
# COMPACT_ATOMS: atom_id res chain seq x y z
N MET A 1 31.03 -12.87 -2.75
CA MET A 1 31.74 -14.02 -2.13
C MET A 1 30.66 -14.86 -1.46
N ASN A 2 30.23 -15.90 -2.15
CA ASN A 2 29.12 -16.75 -1.74
C ASN A 2 29.66 -17.74 -0.71
N GLY A 3 29.38 -17.49 0.57
CA GLY A 3 29.49 -18.53 1.58
C GLY A 3 28.24 -19.39 1.50
N GLU A 4 28.35 -20.55 0.86
CA GLU A 4 27.42 -21.65 1.11
C GLU A 4 27.55 -22.03 2.58
N LEU A 5 26.55 -21.62 3.37
CA LEU A 5 26.29 -22.23 4.66
C LEU A 5 25.66 -23.59 4.36
N ASP A 6 26.48 -24.62 4.55
CA ASP A 6 26.11 -26.03 4.54
C ASP A 6 25.12 -26.27 5.68
N ASN A 7 23.82 -26.05 5.43
CA ASN A 7 22.77 -26.21 6.43
C ASN A 7 22.19 -27.64 6.33
N THR A 8 22.67 -28.53 7.19
CA THR A 8 22.20 -29.92 7.35
C THR A 8 20.87 -30.02 8.12
N GLY A 9 20.11 -28.92 8.20
CA GLY A 9 18.81 -28.85 8.86
C GLY A 9 17.65 -29.43 8.04
N THR A 10 16.60 -29.84 8.74
CA THR A 10 15.32 -30.27 8.14
C THR A 10 14.78 -29.18 7.22
N SER A 11 14.58 -29.52 5.94
CA SER A 11 14.00 -28.63 4.93
C SER A 11 12.62 -29.15 4.53
N ARG A 12 11.60 -28.28 4.62
CA ARG A 12 10.24 -28.52 4.14
C ARG A 12 10.08 -27.95 2.74
N THR A 13 9.09 -28.44 2.01
CA THR A 13 8.70 -27.94 0.70
C THR A 13 7.31 -27.29 0.75
N ILE A 14 7.02 -26.39 -0.21
CA ILE A 14 5.70 -25.77 -0.32
C ILE A 14 4.59 -26.82 -0.54
N PRO A 15 4.77 -27.87 -1.38
CA PRO A 15 3.79 -28.95 -1.52
C PRO A 15 3.49 -29.68 -0.21
N GLU A 16 4.51 -30.02 0.59
CA GLU A 16 4.30 -30.67 1.89
C GLU A 16 3.50 -29.78 2.86
N ILE A 17 3.78 -28.48 2.88
CA ILE A 17 3.01 -27.52 3.68
C ILE A 17 1.58 -27.39 3.15
N GLN A 18 1.38 -27.41 1.83
CA GLN A 18 0.04 -27.39 1.23
C GLN A 18 -0.75 -28.66 1.57
N ASP A 19 -0.12 -29.84 1.61
CA ASP A 19 -0.77 -31.08 2.02
C ASP A 19 -1.22 -31.00 3.49
N LYS A 20 -0.42 -30.39 4.37
CA LYS A 20 -0.83 -30.11 5.77
C LYS A 20 -2.02 -29.15 5.84
N ILE A 21 -2.06 -28.12 4.99
CA ILE A 21 -3.21 -27.18 4.91
C ILE A 21 -4.47 -27.95 4.50
N ASP A 22 -4.37 -28.78 3.47
CA ASP A 22 -5.49 -29.58 2.95
C ASP A 22 -5.99 -30.61 3.98
N ALA A 23 -5.10 -31.14 4.82
CA ALA A 23 -5.44 -32.04 5.92
C ALA A 23 -6.03 -31.33 7.15
N GLY A 24 -5.89 -30.00 7.25
CA GLY A 24 -6.28 -29.22 8.42
C GLY A 24 -5.27 -29.26 9.58
N ASP A 25 -4.05 -29.73 9.31
CA ASP A 25 -2.98 -29.93 10.31
C ASP A 25 -1.93 -28.80 10.30
N ALA A 26 -2.02 -27.85 9.37
CA ALA A 26 -1.06 -26.76 9.26
C ALA A 26 -1.24 -25.70 10.35
N ILE A 27 -0.14 -25.24 10.92
CA ILE A 27 -0.10 -24.11 11.85
C ILE A 27 0.16 -22.82 11.05
N VAL A 28 -0.87 -22.01 10.89
CA VAL A 28 -0.81 -20.72 10.20
C VAL A 28 -0.91 -19.58 11.21
N LEU A 29 0.08 -18.71 11.26
CA LEU A 29 0.12 -17.54 12.14
C LEU A 29 0.28 -16.27 11.31
N THR A 30 -0.14 -15.13 11.82
CA THR A 30 0.17 -13.84 11.20
C THR A 30 1.51 -13.31 11.72
N ALA A 31 2.18 -12.45 10.94
CA ALA A 31 3.40 -11.79 11.41
C ALA A 31 3.17 -11.04 12.74
N ALA A 32 1.98 -10.45 12.93
CA ALA A 32 1.61 -9.79 14.17
C ALA A 32 1.50 -10.77 15.36
N GLU A 33 0.94 -11.96 15.16
CA GLU A 33 0.90 -13.02 16.19
C GLU A 33 2.31 -13.50 16.55
N ILE A 34 3.17 -13.72 15.55
CA ILE A 34 4.57 -14.10 15.77
C ILE A 34 5.28 -13.04 16.62
N SER A 35 5.24 -11.77 16.19
CA SER A 35 5.93 -10.70 16.91
C SER A 35 5.37 -10.48 18.32
N ALA A 36 4.07 -10.73 18.55
CA ALA A 36 3.47 -10.69 19.89
C ALA A 36 4.01 -11.80 20.80
N ARG A 37 4.13 -13.03 20.31
CA ARG A 37 4.70 -14.18 21.05
C ARG A 37 6.17 -13.95 21.41
N ILE A 38 6.97 -13.42 20.49
CA ILE A 38 8.38 -13.05 20.75
C ILE A 38 8.48 -11.96 21.82
N ARG A 39 7.63 -10.93 21.75
CA ARG A 39 7.57 -9.89 22.79
C ARG A 39 7.15 -10.44 24.16
N ALA A 40 6.36 -11.52 24.20
CA ALA A 40 5.99 -12.24 25.42
C ALA A 40 7.11 -13.17 25.95
N GLY A 41 8.21 -13.31 25.21
CA GLY A 41 9.36 -14.13 25.58
C GLY A 41 9.27 -15.60 25.13
N GLU A 42 8.38 -15.93 24.19
CA GLU A 42 8.30 -17.27 23.61
C GLU A 42 9.49 -17.52 22.66
N ASP A 43 10.03 -18.75 22.73
CA ASP A 43 11.03 -19.28 21.80
C ASP A 43 10.30 -20.09 20.72
N ILE A 44 10.17 -19.52 19.52
CA ILE A 44 9.41 -20.11 18.41
C ILE A 44 10.36 -20.92 17.53
N LYS A 45 10.02 -22.18 17.29
CA LYS A 45 10.81 -23.11 16.48
C LYS A 45 10.13 -23.44 15.15
N LEU A 46 10.87 -24.11 14.27
CA LEU A 46 10.42 -24.47 12.93
C LEU A 46 9.13 -25.30 12.94
N GLU A 47 8.96 -26.17 13.94
CA GLU A 47 7.79 -27.03 14.14
C GLU A 47 6.54 -26.30 14.65
N ASP A 48 6.69 -25.09 15.21
CA ASP A 48 5.58 -24.31 15.78
C ASP A 48 4.82 -23.49 14.73
N VAL A 49 5.31 -23.45 13.49
CA VAL A 49 4.70 -22.67 12.41
C VAL A 49 5.02 -23.25 11.03
N ASP A 50 3.99 -23.41 10.20
CA ASP A 50 4.12 -23.86 8.82
C ASP A 50 4.05 -22.69 7.82
N VAL A 51 3.17 -21.71 8.09
CA VAL A 51 2.98 -20.53 7.25
C VAL A 51 2.85 -19.29 8.12
N VAL A 52 3.53 -18.22 7.73
CA VAL A 52 3.30 -16.88 8.27
C VAL A 52 2.63 -16.01 7.24
N THR A 53 1.45 -15.48 7.54
CA THR A 53 0.80 -14.48 6.68
C THR A 53 1.29 -13.09 7.05
N THR A 54 1.70 -12.36 6.03
CA THR A 54 2.31 -11.03 6.15
C THR A 54 1.48 -10.05 5.34
N ALA A 55 1.61 -8.76 5.63
CA ALA A 55 0.94 -7.74 4.85
C ALA A 55 1.60 -6.38 4.97
N THR A 56 1.42 -5.55 3.95
CA THR A 56 1.87 -4.17 3.94
C THR A 56 0.85 -3.30 3.25
N ARG A 57 0.60 -2.11 3.81
CA ARG A 57 -0.28 -1.09 3.24
C ARG A 57 0.44 0.24 3.25
N GLY A 58 0.53 0.87 2.09
CA GLY A 58 1.31 2.09 1.93
C GLY A 58 0.97 2.84 0.65
N ILE A 59 1.57 4.02 0.49
CA ILE A 59 1.55 4.74 -0.77
C ILE A 59 2.43 3.97 -1.77
N MET A 60 1.82 3.49 -2.86
CA MET A 60 2.49 2.67 -3.88
C MET A 60 2.16 3.21 -5.27
N SER A 61 2.80 4.33 -5.62
CA SER A 61 2.56 5.10 -6.85
C SER A 61 2.74 4.32 -8.15
N GLY A 62 3.50 3.23 -8.14
CA GLY A 62 3.72 2.36 -9.29
C GLY A 62 2.49 1.52 -9.66
N THR A 63 1.29 2.09 -9.69
CA THR A 63 0.02 1.41 -9.97
C THR A 63 -0.62 1.94 -11.25
N TYR A 64 -1.22 1.06 -12.04
CA TYR A 64 -2.13 1.43 -13.14
C TYR A 64 -3.24 0.39 -13.29
N ALA A 65 -4.36 0.79 -13.90
CA ALA A 65 -5.43 -0.12 -14.29
C ALA A 65 -5.45 -0.31 -15.81
N VAL A 66 -5.76 -1.52 -16.27
CA VAL A 66 -6.09 -1.81 -17.66
C VAL A 66 -7.58 -2.14 -17.73
N LEU A 67 -8.31 -1.38 -18.53
CA LEU A 67 -9.77 -1.46 -18.66
C LEU A 67 -10.14 -1.77 -20.11
N SER A 68 -11.15 -2.61 -20.34
CA SER A 68 -11.74 -2.84 -21.67
C SER A 68 -13.25 -2.93 -21.56
N PHE A 69 -13.98 -2.03 -22.23
CA PHE A 69 -15.44 -1.94 -22.16
C PHE A 69 -16.07 -1.19 -23.33
N LYS A 70 -17.36 -1.43 -23.55
CA LYS A 70 -18.17 -0.78 -24.60
C LYS A 70 -18.55 0.64 -24.19
N VAL A 71 -18.37 1.60 -25.10
CA VAL A 71 -18.77 3.02 -24.94
C VAL A 71 -19.67 3.55 -26.04
N SER A 72 -19.85 2.81 -27.14
CA SER A 72 -20.77 3.19 -28.21
C SER A 72 -21.23 1.96 -29.00
N GLU A 73 -22.17 2.14 -29.91
CA GLU A 73 -22.44 1.13 -30.93
C GLU A 73 -21.25 1.03 -31.92
N PRO A 74 -21.06 -0.13 -32.57
CA PRO A 74 -20.04 -0.30 -33.61
C PRO A 74 -20.12 0.77 -34.70
N ASP A 75 -18.97 1.16 -35.24
CA ASP A 75 -18.75 2.18 -36.27
C ASP A 75 -19.28 3.60 -35.93
N SER A 76 -19.58 3.88 -34.66
CA SER A 76 -19.96 5.25 -34.22
C SER A 76 -18.78 6.23 -34.24
N PHE A 77 -17.55 5.75 -34.08
CA PHE A 77 -16.33 6.53 -34.20
C PHE A 77 -15.15 5.64 -34.60
N VAL A 78 -14.10 6.24 -35.18
CA VAL A 78 -12.94 5.49 -35.69
C VAL A 78 -11.84 5.34 -34.64
N LYS A 79 -11.57 6.41 -33.88
CA LYS A 79 -10.47 6.46 -32.91
C LYS A 79 -10.70 7.54 -31.87
N ALA A 80 -10.39 7.23 -30.62
CA ALA A 80 -10.34 8.23 -29.54
C ALA A 80 -8.96 8.90 -29.50
N SER A 81 -8.94 10.23 -29.40
CA SER A 81 -7.73 11.01 -29.17
C SER A 81 -7.48 11.25 -27.68
N GLU A 82 -8.55 11.39 -26.90
CA GLU A 82 -8.52 11.60 -25.45
C GLU A 82 -9.71 10.92 -24.79
N VAL A 83 -9.47 10.29 -23.64
CA VAL A 83 -10.50 9.72 -22.79
C VAL A 83 -10.24 10.13 -21.34
N LEU A 84 -11.27 10.62 -20.66
CA LEU A 84 -11.23 10.97 -19.23
C LEU A 84 -12.27 10.13 -18.46
N LEU A 85 -11.89 9.55 -17.33
CA LEU A 85 -12.80 8.87 -16.40
C LEU A 85 -12.93 9.73 -15.14
N ASN A 86 -14.11 10.29 -14.88
CA ASN A 86 -14.32 11.32 -13.83
C ASN A 86 -13.28 12.46 -13.91
N GLY A 87 -12.89 12.84 -15.12
CA GLY A 87 -11.85 13.85 -15.37
C GLY A 87 -10.40 13.36 -15.26
N VAL A 88 -10.15 12.12 -14.81
CA VAL A 88 -8.82 11.50 -14.76
C VAL A 88 -8.43 11.02 -16.16
N PRO A 89 -7.29 11.46 -16.71
CA PRO A 89 -6.88 11.07 -18.05
C PRO A 89 -6.47 9.59 -18.14
N ALA A 90 -6.86 8.95 -19.24
CA ALA A 90 -6.45 7.61 -19.61
C ALA A 90 -5.60 7.62 -20.90
N VAL A 91 -4.68 6.68 -21.00
CA VAL A 91 -4.00 6.36 -22.25
C VAL A 91 -4.92 5.45 -23.07
N VAL A 92 -5.27 5.88 -24.28
CA VAL A 92 -6.08 5.10 -25.22
C VAL A 92 -5.23 3.98 -25.84
N GLY A 93 -5.78 2.78 -25.91
CA GLY A 93 -5.10 1.56 -26.31
C GLY A 93 -4.72 0.68 -25.10
N PRO A 94 -3.95 -0.40 -25.31
CA PRO A 94 -3.07 -0.64 -26.47
C PRO A 94 -3.77 -1.27 -27.69
N CYS A 95 -4.99 -1.80 -27.54
CA CYS A 95 -5.72 -2.47 -28.62
C CYS A 95 -6.67 -1.50 -29.33
N PRO A 96 -6.63 -1.39 -30.68
CA PRO A 96 -7.45 -0.44 -31.42
C PRO A 96 -8.86 -0.98 -31.71
N ASN A 97 -9.68 -1.14 -30.67
CA ASN A 97 -11.02 -1.71 -30.75
C ASN A 97 -12.15 -0.66 -30.89
N GLU A 98 -11.82 0.61 -31.13
CA GLU A 98 -12.78 1.72 -31.14
C GLU A 98 -13.87 1.59 -32.20
N ARG A 99 -13.56 0.98 -33.35
CA ARG A 99 -14.57 0.67 -34.38
C ARG A 99 -15.63 -0.33 -33.91
N LEU A 100 -15.34 -1.15 -32.91
CA LEU A 100 -16.32 -2.02 -32.27
C LEU A 100 -17.14 -1.29 -31.20
N GLY A 101 -16.87 0.02 -31.00
CA GLY A 101 -17.41 0.81 -29.90
C GLY A 101 -16.80 0.46 -28.55
N ILE A 102 -15.64 -0.20 -28.52
CA ILE A 102 -14.93 -0.62 -27.30
C ILE A 102 -13.70 0.25 -27.10
N LEU A 103 -13.44 0.66 -25.86
CA LEU A 103 -12.18 1.29 -25.47
C LEU A 103 -11.35 0.30 -24.67
N ASP A 104 -10.10 0.13 -25.07
CA ASP A 104 -9.03 -0.37 -24.22
C ASP A 104 -8.26 0.83 -23.67
N LEU A 105 -8.07 0.86 -22.35
CA LEU A 105 -7.49 2.01 -21.65
C LEU A 105 -6.46 1.56 -20.63
N ILE A 106 -5.39 2.36 -20.49
CA ILE A 106 -4.48 2.32 -19.35
C ILE A 106 -4.67 3.60 -18.54
N VAL A 107 -5.09 3.45 -17.28
CA VAL A 107 -5.27 4.57 -16.35
C VAL A 107 -4.17 4.52 -15.30
N LEU A 108 -3.43 5.61 -15.10
CA LEU A 108 -2.35 5.66 -14.11
C LEU A 108 -2.92 5.98 -12.73
N GLY A 109 -2.48 5.29 -11.69
CA GLY A 109 -2.91 5.54 -10.31
C GLY A 109 -2.52 6.93 -9.79
N THR A 110 -1.45 7.51 -10.35
CA THR A 110 -0.97 8.86 -10.06
C THR A 110 -1.47 9.93 -11.03
N ALA A 111 -2.38 9.58 -11.95
CA ALA A 111 -2.98 10.59 -12.82
C ALA A 111 -3.86 11.54 -12.00
N HIS A 112 -3.74 12.84 -12.25
CA HIS A 112 -4.55 13.86 -11.60
C HIS A 112 -5.77 14.18 -12.47
N SER A 113 -6.93 14.39 -11.85
CA SER A 113 -8.11 14.85 -12.56
C SER A 113 -7.89 16.25 -13.13
N LYS A 114 -8.41 16.48 -14.34
CA LYS A 114 -8.48 17.82 -14.94
C LYS A 114 -9.57 18.70 -14.31
N LEU A 115 -10.46 18.11 -13.52
CA LEU A 115 -11.63 18.77 -12.95
C LEU A 115 -11.45 19.12 -11.47
N ASP A 116 -10.68 18.31 -10.73
CA ASP A 116 -10.43 18.50 -9.29
C ASP A 116 -8.96 18.18 -8.97
N PRO A 117 -8.17 19.15 -8.46
CA PRO A 117 -6.76 18.93 -8.12
C PRO A 117 -6.52 17.93 -6.99
N ASN A 118 -7.55 17.60 -6.18
CA ASN A 118 -7.46 16.63 -5.09
C ASN A 118 -8.00 15.24 -5.47
N TYR A 119 -8.50 15.07 -6.70
CA TYR A 119 -8.99 13.79 -7.20
C TYR A 119 -8.02 13.21 -8.24
N GLY A 120 -7.84 11.89 -8.26
CA GLY A 120 -6.88 11.23 -9.13
C GLY A 120 -7.13 9.74 -9.31
N GLY A 121 -6.21 9.04 -9.98
CA GLY A 121 -6.36 7.62 -10.33
C GLY A 121 -6.67 6.72 -9.14
N GLY A 122 -5.98 6.90 -8.01
CA GLY A 122 -6.28 6.15 -6.78
C GLY A 122 -7.71 6.35 -6.24
N HIS A 123 -8.25 7.57 -6.36
CA HIS A 123 -9.63 7.86 -5.98
C HIS A 123 -10.60 7.16 -6.93
N LEU A 124 -10.39 7.35 -8.24
CA LEU A 124 -11.19 6.71 -9.29
C LEU A 124 -11.26 5.19 -9.11
N PHE A 125 -10.13 4.53 -8.87
CA PHE A 125 -10.10 3.08 -8.74
C PHE A 125 -10.88 2.60 -7.52
N ARG A 126 -10.76 3.26 -6.37
CA ARG A 126 -11.58 2.92 -5.19
C ARG A 126 -13.06 3.11 -5.50
N GLU A 127 -13.44 4.23 -6.10
CA GLU A 127 -14.85 4.50 -6.42
C GLU A 127 -15.44 3.48 -7.40
N MET A 128 -14.64 3.00 -8.36
CA MET A 128 -15.02 1.90 -9.24
C MET A 128 -15.31 0.62 -8.44
N VAL A 129 -14.42 0.25 -7.52
CA VAL A 129 -14.60 -0.94 -6.66
C VAL A 129 -15.77 -0.78 -5.68
N GLU A 130 -16.06 0.45 -5.22
CA GLU A 130 -17.29 0.78 -4.47
C GLU A 130 -18.57 0.67 -5.34
N GLY A 131 -18.45 0.39 -6.64
CA GLY A 131 -19.56 0.24 -7.56
C GLY A 131 -20.21 1.58 -7.97
N LYS A 132 -19.54 2.71 -7.76
CA LYS A 132 -20.05 4.04 -8.15
C LYS A 132 -20.08 4.20 -9.67
N ASN A 133 -20.94 5.13 -10.13
CA ASN A 133 -20.95 5.56 -11.52
C ASN A 133 -19.63 6.26 -11.87
N VAL A 134 -19.08 5.91 -13.03
CA VAL A 134 -17.95 6.58 -13.65
C VAL A 134 -18.42 7.22 -14.94
N LYS A 135 -18.23 8.54 -15.04
CA LYS A 135 -18.44 9.27 -16.27
C LYS A 135 -17.20 9.14 -17.17
N VAL A 136 -17.40 8.68 -18.39
CA VAL A 136 -16.36 8.52 -19.40
C VAL A 136 -16.58 9.56 -20.48
N ASP A 137 -15.70 10.56 -20.54
CA ASP A 137 -15.70 11.62 -21.56
C ASP A 137 -14.72 11.24 -22.67
N VAL A 138 -15.21 11.13 -23.90
CA VAL A 138 -14.42 10.73 -25.08
C VAL A 138 -14.33 11.90 -26.06
N THR A 139 -13.12 12.21 -26.50
CA THR A 139 -12.86 13.09 -27.65
C THR A 139 -12.30 12.24 -28.79
N THR A 140 -12.91 12.29 -29.97
CA THR A 140 -12.45 11.56 -31.15
C THR A 140 -11.30 12.29 -31.86
N ASN A 141 -10.62 11.63 -32.79
CA ASN A 141 -9.61 12.29 -33.63
C ASN A 141 -10.20 13.37 -34.55
N GLU A 142 -11.47 13.24 -34.93
CA GLU A 142 -12.21 14.23 -35.73
C GLU A 142 -12.72 15.41 -34.89
N GLY A 143 -12.46 15.43 -33.58
CA GLY A 143 -12.83 16.50 -32.66
C GLY A 143 -14.25 16.40 -32.10
N SER A 144 -14.99 15.35 -32.43
CA SER A 144 -16.31 15.08 -31.84
C SER A 144 -16.16 14.69 -30.37
N ARG A 145 -17.14 15.06 -29.53
CA ARG A 145 -17.13 14.76 -28.09
C ARG A 145 -18.44 14.12 -27.67
N PHE A 146 -18.35 13.09 -26.84
CA PHE A 146 -19.51 12.46 -26.21
C PHE A 146 -19.13 11.92 -24.83
N SER A 147 -20.15 11.63 -24.01
CA SER A 147 -19.99 11.09 -22.67
C SER A 147 -20.88 9.88 -22.49
N VAL A 148 -20.39 8.88 -21.75
CA VAL A 148 -21.19 7.75 -21.28
C VAL A 148 -20.99 7.57 -19.78
N GLU A 149 -21.94 6.93 -19.11
CA GLU A 149 -21.78 6.45 -17.75
C GLU A 149 -21.59 4.94 -17.77
N THR A 150 -20.75 4.44 -16.87
CA THR A 150 -20.53 3.01 -16.66
C THR A 150 -20.24 2.73 -15.18
N ARG A 151 -20.33 1.47 -14.76
CA ARG A 151 -19.87 0.97 -13.46
C ARG A 151 -18.88 -0.16 -13.66
N LEU A 152 -18.09 -0.48 -12.63
CA LEU A 152 -17.16 -1.62 -12.69
C LEU A 152 -17.87 -2.92 -13.10
N SER A 153 -19.09 -3.18 -12.62
CA SER A 153 -19.90 -4.35 -13.01
C SER A 153 -20.24 -4.45 -14.51
N GLU A 154 -20.08 -3.35 -15.26
CA GLU A 154 -20.32 -3.27 -16.71
C GLU A 154 -19.03 -3.24 -17.52
N ILE A 155 -17.85 -3.28 -16.87
CA ILE A 155 -16.53 -3.30 -17.48
C ILE A 155 -15.98 -4.72 -17.42
N PRO A 156 -16.10 -5.55 -18.47
CA PRO A 156 -15.79 -6.98 -18.37
C PRO A 156 -14.33 -7.29 -18.06
N TYR A 157 -13.41 -6.39 -18.42
CA TYR A 157 -11.99 -6.53 -18.13
C TYR A 157 -11.50 -5.32 -17.35
N ALA A 158 -11.14 -5.53 -16.09
CA ALA A 158 -10.58 -4.50 -15.22
C ALA A 158 -9.47 -5.12 -14.34
N LYS A 159 -8.20 -4.86 -14.70
CA LYS A 159 -7.06 -5.37 -13.92
C LYS A 159 -6.21 -4.24 -13.37
N LEU A 160 -5.97 -4.28 -12.07
CA LEU A 160 -4.97 -3.43 -11.44
C LEU A 160 -3.59 -4.08 -11.56
N ASN A 161 -2.60 -3.30 -11.96
CA ASN A 161 -1.24 -3.73 -12.18
C ASN A 161 -0.29 -2.90 -11.32
N ALA A 162 0.63 -3.60 -10.68
CA ALA A 162 1.69 -3.07 -9.85
C ALA A 162 3.02 -3.16 -10.61
N THR A 163 3.75 -2.05 -10.71
CA THR A 163 5.10 -2.00 -11.31
C THR A 163 6.20 -1.91 -10.26
N ARG A 164 5.87 -1.52 -9.03
CA ARG A 164 6.84 -1.24 -7.97
C ARG A 164 6.19 -1.22 -6.58
N HIS A 165 5.79 -2.38 -6.07
CA HIS A 165 5.03 -2.53 -4.82
C HIS A 165 5.79 -3.34 -3.77
N ALA A 166 5.24 -3.39 -2.55
CA ALA A 166 5.72 -4.24 -1.46
C ALA A 166 7.24 -4.13 -1.20
N PHE A 167 7.78 -2.91 -1.15
CA PHE A 167 9.19 -2.68 -0.84
C PHE A 167 9.58 -3.38 0.46
N LYS A 168 10.74 -4.05 0.49
CA LYS A 168 11.33 -4.61 1.72
C LYS A 168 11.30 -3.59 2.86
N ASN A 169 12.02 -2.49 2.68
CA ASN A 169 11.90 -1.30 3.51
C ASN A 169 11.95 -0.04 2.64
N TYR A 170 11.65 1.09 3.26
CA TYR A 170 11.72 2.38 2.60
C TYR A 170 12.56 3.36 3.42
N ARG A 171 12.08 4.58 3.62
CA ARG A 171 12.81 5.67 4.25
C ARG A 171 11.89 6.49 5.14
N ALA A 172 12.50 7.10 6.14
CA ALA A 172 11.94 8.22 6.87
C ALA A 172 12.49 9.53 6.28
N PHE A 173 11.68 10.57 6.29
CA PHE A 173 11.99 11.86 5.69
C PHE A 173 11.87 12.98 6.71
N VAL A 174 12.80 13.92 6.64
CA VAL A 174 12.77 15.21 7.33
C VAL A 174 13.14 16.31 6.35
N ASN A 175 12.79 17.56 6.66
CA ASN A 175 13.25 18.73 5.93
C ASN A 175 14.24 19.52 6.80
N PRO A 176 15.56 19.41 6.57
CA PRO A 176 16.57 20.22 7.26
C PRO A 176 16.58 21.70 6.84
N GLY A 177 16.01 22.03 5.67
CA GLY A 177 15.97 23.37 5.12
C GLY A 177 15.06 24.31 5.92
N LYS A 178 15.11 25.61 5.64
CA LYS A 178 14.26 26.60 6.32
C LYS A 178 12.84 26.65 5.77
N GLU A 179 12.70 26.56 4.45
CA GLU A 179 11.43 26.74 3.76
C GLU A 179 10.64 25.42 3.68
N PRO A 180 9.31 25.45 3.79
CA PRO A 180 8.46 24.30 3.52
C PRO A 180 8.58 23.79 2.07
N ILE A 181 8.50 22.48 1.88
CA ILE A 181 8.65 21.84 0.56
C ILE A 181 7.36 21.13 0.14
N LYS A 182 6.83 21.49 -1.04
CA LYS A 182 5.73 20.73 -1.69
C LYS A 182 6.24 19.36 -2.13
N THR A 183 5.55 18.29 -1.72
CA THR A 183 6.08 16.92 -1.78
C THR A 183 4.99 15.85 -1.78
N ILE A 184 5.29 14.68 -2.34
CA ILE A 184 4.44 13.48 -2.28
C ILE A 184 4.51 12.76 -0.93
N PHE A 185 5.46 13.14 -0.06
CA PHE A 185 5.71 12.46 1.21
C PHE A 185 4.97 13.08 2.40
N HIS A 186 4.11 14.09 2.16
CA HIS A 186 3.31 14.77 3.17
C HIS A 186 2.10 15.49 2.51
N SER A 187 0.97 15.54 3.21
CA SER A 187 -0.28 16.15 2.71
C SER A 187 -0.26 17.68 2.68
N LEU A 188 0.50 18.30 3.59
CA LEU A 188 0.78 19.72 3.59
C LEU A 188 2.21 19.97 3.13
N PRO A 189 2.59 21.20 2.72
CA PRO A 189 3.99 21.54 2.52
C PRO A 189 4.82 21.09 3.73
N PHE A 190 5.90 20.36 3.49
CA PHE A 190 6.66 19.68 4.55
C PHE A 190 7.58 20.67 5.26
N GLU A 191 7.28 20.94 6.53
CA GLU A 191 7.86 22.02 7.32
C GLU A 191 9.36 21.82 7.57
N GLY A 192 10.10 22.92 7.48
CA GLY A 192 11.55 22.95 7.63
C GLY A 192 12.06 22.75 9.05
N GLU A 193 13.39 22.83 9.18
CA GLU A 193 14.13 22.85 10.45
C GLU A 193 13.89 21.62 11.34
N PHE A 194 13.65 20.45 10.73
CA PHE A 194 13.35 19.20 11.45
C PHE A 194 12.10 19.29 12.35
N LYS A 195 11.13 20.14 12.02
CA LYS A 195 9.90 20.28 12.81
C LYS A 195 9.04 19.03 12.78
N GLU A 196 9.16 18.24 11.72
CA GLU A 196 8.36 17.04 11.50
C GLU A 196 9.10 15.97 10.71
N MET A 197 8.61 14.73 10.86
CA MET A 197 9.05 13.54 10.15
C MET A 197 7.86 12.79 9.58
N THR A 198 8.07 12.19 8.41
CA THR A 198 7.20 11.14 7.86
C THR A 198 7.99 9.89 7.53
N PHE A 199 7.31 8.76 7.42
CA PHE A 199 7.95 7.52 7.00
C PHE A 199 6.95 6.60 6.29
N CYS A 200 7.48 5.62 5.57
CA CYS A 200 6.72 4.57 4.90
C CYS A 200 7.29 3.20 5.27
N GLY A 201 6.42 2.22 5.48
CA GLY A 201 6.74 0.82 5.74
C GLY A 201 6.04 0.26 6.98
N CYS A 202 5.66 -1.01 6.89
CA CYS A 202 5.02 -1.75 7.98
C CYS A 202 6.00 -2.57 8.83
N GLY A 203 7.32 -2.39 8.69
CA GLY A 203 8.36 -3.07 9.48
C GLY A 203 8.19 -4.59 9.50
N GLU A 204 8.11 -5.19 10.69
CA GLU A 204 8.01 -6.64 10.92
C GLU A 204 6.82 -7.32 10.23
N LEU A 205 5.78 -6.57 9.82
CA LEU A 205 4.64 -7.13 9.07
C LEU A 205 4.91 -7.28 7.56
N ASN A 206 5.97 -6.65 7.05
CA ASN A 206 6.22 -6.54 5.62
C ASN A 206 6.57 -7.90 5.00
N PRO A 207 5.93 -8.30 3.87
CA PRO A 207 6.22 -9.56 3.21
C PRO A 207 7.69 -9.83 2.89
N ILE A 208 8.40 -8.82 2.33
CA ILE A 208 9.78 -9.02 1.90
C ILE A 208 10.76 -8.85 3.07
N GLU A 209 10.41 -8.18 4.17
CA GLU A 209 11.25 -8.29 5.38
C GLU A 209 11.21 -9.70 5.98
N ASN A 210 10.08 -10.40 5.84
CA ASN A 210 9.92 -11.79 6.30
C ASN A 210 10.51 -12.81 5.31
N ASP A 211 10.62 -12.48 4.02
CA ASP A 211 11.33 -13.27 3.00
C ASP A 211 12.35 -12.41 2.21
N PRO A 212 13.45 -11.97 2.87
CA PRO A 212 14.35 -10.95 2.31
C PRO A 212 15.18 -11.44 1.13
N ARG A 213 15.28 -12.76 0.95
CA ARG A 213 15.97 -13.39 -0.18
C ARG A 213 15.02 -13.87 -1.27
N LEU A 214 13.71 -13.61 -1.12
CA LEU A 214 12.67 -14.03 -2.06
C LEU A 214 12.73 -15.55 -2.32
N GLU A 215 12.89 -16.33 -1.25
CA GLU A 215 13.03 -17.78 -1.30
C GLU A 215 11.71 -18.46 -1.66
N THR A 216 10.59 -17.88 -1.19
CA THR A 216 9.23 -18.34 -1.45
C THR A 216 8.45 -17.38 -2.35
N ILE A 217 8.81 -16.10 -2.37
CA ILE A 217 8.21 -15.10 -3.25
C ILE A 217 8.92 -15.09 -4.61
N GLY A 218 8.33 -15.72 -5.62
CA GLY A 218 8.77 -15.65 -7.03
C GLY A 218 7.67 -15.36 -8.04
N ILE A 219 7.98 -15.47 -9.33
CA ILE A 219 7.01 -15.32 -10.42
C ILE A 219 5.93 -16.39 -10.28
N GLY A 220 4.66 -15.99 -10.31
CA GLY A 220 3.52 -16.90 -10.12
C GLY A 220 3.13 -17.15 -8.66
N THR A 221 3.81 -16.53 -7.69
CA THR A 221 3.38 -16.58 -6.29
C THR A 221 2.02 -15.92 -6.14
N ARG A 222 1.05 -16.66 -5.60
CA ARG A 222 -0.26 -16.13 -5.26
C ARG A 222 -0.16 -15.15 -4.09
N VAL A 223 -0.90 -14.06 -4.18
CA VAL A 223 -0.98 -12.99 -3.18
C VAL A 223 -2.40 -12.46 -3.10
N LEU A 224 -2.71 -11.66 -2.09
CA LEU A 224 -3.84 -10.75 -2.15
C LEU A 224 -3.34 -9.35 -2.46
N LEU A 225 -3.86 -8.75 -3.53
CA LEU A 225 -3.64 -7.34 -3.88
C LEU A 225 -4.96 -6.60 -3.71
N ASN A 226 -5.00 -5.69 -2.74
CA ASN A 226 -6.22 -5.00 -2.33
C ASN A 226 -7.39 -5.96 -2.02
N GLY A 227 -7.10 -7.12 -1.43
CA GLY A 227 -8.09 -8.15 -1.06
C GLY A 227 -8.41 -9.17 -2.17
N ALA A 228 -8.14 -8.82 -3.43
CA ALA A 228 -8.36 -9.71 -4.58
C ALA A 228 -7.20 -10.71 -4.74
N ASP A 229 -7.53 -11.92 -5.18
CA ASP A 229 -6.54 -12.92 -5.58
C ASP A 229 -5.71 -12.39 -6.77
N GLY A 230 -4.39 -12.42 -6.60
CA GLY A 230 -3.44 -11.90 -7.57
C GLY A 230 -2.16 -12.72 -7.63
N PHE A 231 -1.26 -12.29 -8.51
CA PHE A 231 0.01 -12.97 -8.73
C PHE A 231 1.16 -11.97 -8.79
N VAL A 232 2.29 -12.38 -8.22
CA VAL A 232 3.59 -11.74 -8.48
C VAL A 232 4.02 -12.07 -9.91
N THR A 233 4.43 -11.05 -10.67
CA THR A 233 4.90 -11.21 -12.05
C THR A 233 6.42 -11.03 -12.22
N GLY A 234 7.15 -10.72 -11.14
CA GLY A 234 8.60 -10.55 -11.17
C GLY A 234 9.11 -9.44 -10.26
N ALA A 235 10.35 -9.00 -10.52
CA ALA A 235 10.96 -7.83 -9.88
C ALA A 235 10.32 -6.53 -10.39
N GLY A 236 9.97 -5.64 -9.46
CA GLY A 236 9.47 -4.32 -9.81
C GLY A 236 10.55 -3.37 -10.32
N THR A 237 10.14 -2.21 -10.82
CA THR A 237 11.07 -1.20 -11.34
C THR A 237 12.04 -0.72 -10.26
N ARG A 238 13.31 -0.55 -10.63
CA ARG A 238 14.39 -0.21 -9.69
C ARG A 238 14.58 -1.23 -8.54
N SER A 239 14.01 -2.44 -8.66
CA SER A 239 14.34 -3.52 -7.73
C SER A 239 15.80 -3.90 -7.89
N ALA A 240 16.45 -4.21 -6.77
CA ALA A 240 17.81 -4.72 -6.71
C ALA A 240 17.91 -5.76 -5.58
N PRO A 241 18.94 -6.63 -5.55
CA PRO A 241 19.10 -7.64 -4.52
C PRO A 241 19.01 -7.11 -3.08
N ASP A 242 19.62 -5.95 -2.81
CA ASP A 242 19.60 -5.33 -1.47
C ASP A 242 18.31 -4.54 -1.18
N ASN A 243 17.53 -4.19 -2.20
CA ASN A 243 16.29 -3.42 -2.08
C ASN A 243 15.19 -4.00 -2.99
N PRO A 244 14.74 -5.24 -2.71
CA PRO A 244 13.73 -5.91 -3.51
C PRO A 244 12.36 -5.24 -3.40
N ASN A 245 11.60 -5.29 -4.50
CA ASN A 245 10.20 -4.92 -4.59
C ASN A 245 9.54 -5.69 -5.74
N LEU A 246 8.21 -5.76 -5.76
CA LEU A 246 7.46 -6.68 -6.64
C LEU A 246 6.69 -5.94 -7.73
N THR A 247 6.51 -6.62 -8.86
CA THR A 247 5.43 -6.38 -9.83
C THR A 247 4.36 -7.46 -9.67
N GLY A 248 3.13 -7.16 -10.03
CA GLY A 248 2.03 -8.12 -9.98
C GLY A 248 0.72 -7.54 -10.50
N PHE A 249 -0.35 -8.35 -10.49
CA PHE A 249 -1.68 -7.90 -10.87
C PHE A 249 -2.77 -8.65 -10.10
N ALA A 250 -3.95 -8.06 -10.05
CA ALA A 250 -5.18 -8.69 -9.60
C ALA A 250 -6.39 -8.10 -10.34
N ASP A 251 -7.49 -8.83 -10.31
CA ASP A 251 -8.76 -8.38 -10.87
C ASP A 251 -9.41 -7.34 -9.95
N MET A 252 -9.88 -6.23 -10.50
CA MET A 252 -10.52 -5.16 -9.73
C MET A 252 -11.91 -5.56 -9.21
N HIS A 253 -12.59 -6.51 -9.86
CA HIS A 253 -13.93 -6.94 -9.46
C HIS A 253 -13.97 -7.61 -8.08
N ASP A 254 -12.87 -8.23 -7.67
CA ASP A 254 -12.75 -8.95 -6.40
C ASP A 254 -12.03 -8.12 -5.32
N MET A 255 -11.74 -6.84 -5.60
CA MET A 255 -11.04 -5.97 -4.65
C MET A 255 -11.96 -5.49 -3.53
N THR A 256 -11.35 -5.17 -2.40
CA THR A 256 -12.01 -4.57 -1.23
C THR A 256 -11.68 -3.08 -1.18
N PRO A 257 -12.67 -2.16 -1.26
CA PRO A 257 -12.45 -0.72 -1.29
C PRO A 257 -11.54 -0.17 -0.18
N GLU A 258 -11.65 -0.74 1.02
CA GLU A 258 -10.93 -0.31 2.22
C GLU A 258 -9.42 -0.51 2.11
N TYR A 259 -8.95 -1.36 1.19
CA TYR A 259 -7.53 -1.66 0.98
C TYR A 259 -6.84 -0.75 -0.02
N MET A 260 -7.57 0.14 -0.69
CA MET A 260 -7.04 1.06 -1.69
C MET A 260 -7.68 2.45 -1.59
N GLY A 261 -7.23 3.35 -2.46
CA GLY A 261 -7.75 4.71 -2.53
C GLY A 261 -6.72 5.72 -2.97
N GLY A 262 -7.21 6.95 -3.18
CA GLY A 262 -6.35 8.10 -3.36
C GLY A 262 -5.88 8.65 -2.03
N PHE A 263 -4.65 9.18 -2.01
CA PHE A 263 -4.07 9.86 -0.87
C PHE A 263 -3.59 11.24 -1.33
N VAL A 264 -4.25 12.30 -0.89
CA VAL A 264 -3.90 13.67 -1.29
C VAL A 264 -2.61 14.11 -0.60
N THR A 265 -1.61 14.41 -1.40
CA THR A 265 -0.33 14.99 -0.96
C THR A 265 -0.28 16.46 -1.29
N SER A 266 0.67 17.22 -0.72
CA SER A 266 0.87 18.60 -1.12
C SER A 266 1.30 18.73 -2.59
N ALA A 267 1.88 17.67 -3.18
CA ALA A 267 2.25 17.54 -4.58
C ALA A 267 1.11 17.08 -5.51
N GLY A 268 -0.02 16.62 -4.97
CA GLY A 268 -1.16 16.07 -5.70
C GLY A 268 -1.59 14.68 -5.21
N PRO A 269 -2.64 14.10 -5.80
CA PRO A 269 -3.15 12.79 -5.39
C PRO A 269 -2.20 11.66 -5.78
N GLU A 270 -1.87 10.85 -4.80
CA GLU A 270 -1.18 9.57 -4.94
C GLU A 270 -2.15 8.41 -4.71
N ILE A 271 -1.65 7.17 -4.77
CA ILE A 271 -2.46 5.96 -4.59
C ILE A 271 -1.89 5.09 -3.47
N ILE A 272 -2.79 4.57 -2.63
CA ILE A 272 -2.49 3.56 -1.62
C ILE A 272 -2.93 2.18 -2.10
N ASN A 273 -2.16 1.17 -1.74
CA ASN A 273 -2.48 -0.23 -1.99
C ASN A 273 -2.08 -1.09 -0.79
N THR A 274 -2.69 -2.27 -0.70
CA THR A 274 -2.42 -3.29 0.31
C THR A 274 -2.01 -4.59 -0.37
N TRP A 275 -0.98 -5.22 0.17
CA TRP A 275 -0.55 -6.57 -0.20
C TRP A 275 -0.63 -7.46 1.02
N ALA A 276 -1.17 -8.67 0.86
CA ALA A 276 -0.96 -9.76 1.80
C ALA A 276 -0.29 -10.94 1.07
N VAL A 277 0.73 -11.51 1.70
CA VAL A 277 1.56 -12.56 1.10
C VAL A 277 1.79 -13.66 2.13
N PRO A 278 1.54 -14.94 1.77
CA PRO A 278 1.88 -16.04 2.64
C PRO A 278 3.36 -16.38 2.49
N ILE A 279 4.02 -16.62 3.61
CA ILE A 279 5.42 -17.06 3.67
C ILE A 279 5.41 -18.48 4.24
N PRO A 280 5.51 -19.52 3.40
CA PRO A 280 5.72 -20.90 3.87
C PRO A 280 7.12 -21.03 4.48
N ILE A 281 7.24 -21.63 5.66
CA ILE A 281 8.50 -21.63 6.41
C ILE A 281 9.30 -22.88 6.04
N LEU A 282 10.25 -22.76 5.11
CA LEU A 282 10.91 -23.96 4.57
C LEU A 282 12.02 -24.51 5.48
N HIS A 283 12.76 -23.64 6.17
CA HIS A 283 13.88 -24.04 7.04
C HIS A 283 14.16 -22.97 8.10
N GLU A 284 15.05 -23.29 9.06
CA GLU A 284 15.39 -22.40 10.19
C GLU A 284 15.87 -21.01 9.76
N GLY A 285 16.75 -20.92 8.75
CA GLY A 285 17.22 -19.62 8.26
C GLY A 285 16.13 -18.69 7.69
N MET A 286 14.97 -19.22 7.25
CA MET A 286 13.82 -18.37 6.91
C MET A 286 13.12 -17.89 8.19
N LEU A 287 12.91 -18.80 9.15
CA LEU A 287 12.32 -18.48 10.44
C LEU A 287 13.10 -17.36 11.15
N GLU A 288 14.44 -17.40 11.14
CA GLU A 288 15.28 -16.33 11.70
C GLU A 288 14.95 -14.92 11.18
N ASN A 289 14.51 -14.79 9.92
CA ASN A 289 14.13 -13.48 9.38
C ASN A 289 12.75 -13.04 9.86
N ILE A 290 11.83 -13.99 10.03
CA ILE A 290 10.48 -13.75 10.52
C ILE A 290 10.45 -13.41 12.01
N LEU A 291 11.41 -13.93 12.77
CA LEU A 291 11.53 -13.64 14.20
C LEU A 291 12.10 -12.24 14.51
N LYS A 292 12.54 -11.47 13.50
CA LYS A 292 13.06 -10.12 13.71
C LYS A 292 11.94 -9.17 14.10
N LEU A 293 12.13 -8.48 15.21
CA LEU A 293 11.23 -7.41 15.63
C LEU A 293 11.61 -6.07 14.98
N ASP A 294 10.70 -5.12 15.00
CA ASP A 294 10.89 -3.78 14.43
C ASP A 294 12.18 -3.06 14.84
N LYS A 295 12.61 -3.24 16.10
CA LYS A 295 13.85 -2.69 16.66
C LYS A 295 15.12 -3.23 15.97
N GLU A 296 15.01 -4.29 15.17
CA GLU A 296 16.10 -4.93 14.43
C GLU A 296 16.03 -4.64 12.93
N ILE A 297 14.97 -3.97 12.47
CA ILE A 297 14.76 -3.66 11.05
C ILE A 297 15.17 -2.20 10.79
N PRO A 298 16.25 -1.96 10.01
CA PRO A 298 16.73 -0.61 9.75
C PRO A 298 15.75 0.25 8.97
N LEU A 299 15.69 1.53 9.33
CA LEU A 299 14.96 2.57 8.63
C LEU A 299 15.87 3.78 8.47
N LYS A 300 16.16 4.16 7.22
CA LYS A 300 17.08 5.29 6.95
C LYS A 300 16.33 6.61 7.02
N LEU A 301 16.76 7.49 7.92
CA LEU A 301 16.30 8.88 7.97
C LEU A 301 17.09 9.71 6.97
N VAL A 302 16.40 10.32 6.02
CA VAL A 302 17.03 11.09 4.93
C VAL A 302 16.46 12.49 4.82
N ASP A 303 17.27 13.40 4.27
CA ASP A 303 16.80 14.70 3.78
C ASP A 303 15.78 14.51 2.65
N LEU A 304 14.65 15.21 2.71
CA LEU A 304 13.64 15.20 1.67
C LEU A 304 14.19 15.64 0.31
N ALA A 305 14.97 16.73 0.24
CA ALA A 305 15.37 17.34 -1.03
C ALA A 305 16.46 16.51 -1.74
N GLY A 306 17.56 16.19 -1.04
CA GLY A 306 18.71 15.49 -1.60
C GLY A 306 18.73 13.98 -1.39
N ARG A 307 17.84 13.43 -0.55
CA ARG A 307 17.86 12.02 -0.11
C ARG A 307 19.16 11.61 0.58
N ILE A 308 19.90 12.58 1.11
CA ILE A 308 21.15 12.36 1.82
C ILE A 308 20.82 11.65 3.14
N PRO A 309 21.41 10.48 3.44
CA PRO A 309 21.26 9.83 4.74
C PRO A 309 21.76 10.73 5.87
N LEU A 310 20.93 10.89 6.89
CA LEU A 310 21.22 11.73 8.06
C LEU A 310 21.41 10.87 9.31
N CYS A 311 20.62 9.80 9.42
CA CYS A 311 20.59 8.90 10.57
C CYS A 311 20.22 7.50 10.14
N GLU A 312 20.71 6.52 10.88
CA GLU A 312 20.14 5.18 10.90
C GLU A 312 19.28 5.07 12.15
N ILE A 313 18.00 4.76 11.94
CA ILE A 313 17.02 4.44 12.97
C ILE A 313 16.45 3.06 12.63
N THR A 314 15.47 2.60 13.37
CA THR A 314 14.79 1.32 13.16
C THR A 314 13.29 1.54 12.99
N TYR A 315 12.55 0.53 12.54
CA TYR A 315 11.10 0.60 12.60
C TYR A 315 10.58 0.64 14.05
N GLY A 316 11.37 0.15 15.02
CA GLY A 316 11.03 0.24 16.44
C GLY A 316 10.89 1.68 16.90
N ASP A 317 11.73 2.58 16.40
CA ASP A 317 11.67 4.02 16.74
C ASP A 317 10.37 4.70 16.28
N VAL A 318 9.64 4.13 15.31
CA VAL A 318 8.41 4.71 14.75
C VAL A 318 7.15 3.89 15.02
N TRP A 319 7.29 2.63 15.46
CA TRP A 319 6.17 1.73 15.67
C TRP A 319 6.10 1.05 17.05
N ASP A 320 7.17 1.06 17.85
CA ASP A 320 7.06 0.57 19.23
C ASP A 320 6.41 1.63 20.12
N ASN A 321 5.50 1.19 21.01
CA ASN A 321 4.81 2.04 21.98
C ASN A 321 3.99 3.20 21.38
N VAL A 322 3.55 3.09 20.13
CA VAL A 322 2.67 4.06 19.46
C VAL A 322 1.28 3.45 19.20
N ASP A 323 0.28 4.31 19.04
CA ASP A 323 -1.07 3.85 18.68
C ASP A 323 -1.14 3.56 17.19
N LEU A 324 -1.75 2.44 16.80
CA LEU A 324 -1.95 2.10 15.38
C LEU A 324 -3.15 2.81 14.77
N ASN A 325 -4.19 3.08 15.56
CA ASN A 325 -5.45 3.65 15.11
C ASN A 325 -5.63 5.09 15.62
N ILE A 326 -6.31 5.90 14.83
CA ILE A 326 -6.76 7.23 15.26
C ILE A 326 -8.08 7.11 16.01
N GLU A 327 -8.14 7.66 17.22
CA GLU A 327 -9.37 7.77 17.99
C GLU A 327 -10.07 9.11 17.69
N TYR A 328 -11.37 9.07 17.42
CA TYR A 328 -12.22 10.26 17.27
C TYR A 328 -13.22 10.36 18.41
N LYS A 329 -13.26 11.52 19.08
CA LYS A 329 -14.08 11.86 20.25
C LYS A 329 -15.04 13.00 19.90
N PRO A 330 -16.28 12.70 19.45
CA PRO A 330 -17.25 13.71 19.01
C PRO A 330 -17.54 14.79 20.05
N GLU A 331 -17.52 14.44 21.33
CA GLU A 331 -17.77 15.33 22.47
C GLU A 331 -16.73 16.45 22.62
N LYS A 332 -15.53 16.27 22.06
CA LYS A 332 -14.47 17.29 22.00
C LYS A 332 -14.54 18.14 20.74
N CYS A 333 -15.43 17.83 19.80
CA CYS A 333 -15.55 18.55 18.55
C CYS A 333 -16.14 19.94 18.77
N LEU A 334 -15.38 20.98 18.42
CA LEU A 334 -15.83 22.38 18.55
C LEU A 334 -16.77 22.83 17.41
N ASN A 335 -17.16 21.92 16.51
CA ASN A 335 -17.94 22.22 15.30
C ASN A 335 -17.44 23.49 14.55
N CYS A 336 -16.13 23.57 14.33
CA CYS A 336 -15.51 24.77 13.75
C CYS A 336 -16.10 25.10 12.38
N LYS A 337 -16.44 26.37 12.12
CA LYS A 337 -16.91 26.83 10.80
C LYS A 337 -15.95 26.42 9.68
N ASP A 338 -14.67 26.70 9.85
CA ASP A 338 -13.60 26.27 8.94
C ASP A 338 -12.77 25.17 9.63
N CYS A 339 -13.04 23.91 9.27
CA CYS A 339 -12.43 22.75 9.92
C CYS A 339 -11.16 22.32 9.19
N LEU A 340 -10.00 22.61 9.79
CA LEU A 340 -8.68 22.27 9.24
C LEU A 340 -8.43 20.76 9.11
N VAL A 341 -9.21 19.92 9.82
CA VAL A 341 -9.14 18.46 9.68
C VAL A 341 -9.81 17.99 8.40
N ILE A 342 -11.02 18.49 8.11
CA ILE A 342 -11.76 18.17 6.87
C ILE A 342 -10.94 18.62 5.66
N GLU A 343 -10.37 19.83 5.71
CA GLU A 343 -9.55 20.38 4.64
C GLU A 343 -8.27 19.57 4.37
N ALA A 344 -7.62 19.06 5.44
CA ALA A 344 -6.31 18.44 5.33
C ALA A 344 -6.34 16.91 5.23
N CYS A 345 -7.48 16.25 5.45
CA CYS A 345 -7.56 14.79 5.51
C CYS A 345 -7.23 14.17 4.13
N PRO A 346 -6.11 13.44 3.98
CA PRO A 346 -5.66 12.98 2.66
C PRO A 346 -6.56 11.95 2.02
N MET A 347 -7.39 11.27 2.81
CA MET A 347 -8.30 10.21 2.37
C MET A 347 -9.74 10.67 2.23
N ASN A 348 -10.04 11.94 2.53
CA ASN A 348 -11.42 12.43 2.74
C ASN A 348 -12.21 11.59 3.76
N ALA A 349 -11.52 11.03 4.76
CA ALA A 349 -12.12 10.21 5.82
C ALA A 349 -12.87 11.02 6.89
N VAL A 350 -12.81 12.35 6.81
CA VAL A 350 -13.52 13.25 7.73
C VAL A 350 -14.37 14.21 6.92
N SER A 351 -15.66 14.25 7.19
CA SER A 351 -16.64 15.09 6.49
C SER A 351 -17.43 15.97 7.47
N ARG A 352 -18.23 16.90 6.93
CA ARG A 352 -19.12 17.75 7.71
C ARG A 352 -20.42 16.99 7.99
N GLY A 353 -20.78 16.83 9.26
CA GLY A 353 -22.12 16.42 9.70
C GLY A 353 -22.91 17.59 10.31
N GLU A 354 -24.11 17.29 10.80
CA GLU A 354 -25.02 18.29 11.39
C GLU A 354 -24.46 18.93 12.67
N ASN A 355 -23.83 18.12 13.53
CA ASN A 355 -23.37 18.53 14.86
C ASN A 355 -21.84 18.58 15.00
N GLY A 356 -21.09 18.53 13.90
CA GLY A 356 -19.64 18.51 13.92
C GLY A 356 -19.02 17.72 12.78
N ALA A 357 -17.76 17.34 12.95
CA ALA A 357 -17.09 16.44 12.02
C ALA A 357 -17.67 15.02 12.13
N VAL A 358 -17.67 14.28 11.03
CA VAL A 358 -17.96 12.84 11.01
C VAL A 358 -16.70 12.14 10.51
N HIS A 359 -16.18 11.19 11.29
CA HIS A 359 -15.03 10.38 10.92
C HIS A 359 -15.50 9.02 10.39
N ASN A 360 -15.07 8.64 9.20
CA ASN A 360 -15.32 7.32 8.61
C ASN A 360 -14.04 6.45 8.72
N PRO A 361 -14.02 5.44 9.61
CA PRO A 361 -12.90 4.53 9.78
C PRO A 361 -12.56 3.67 8.54
N GLU A 362 -13.50 3.44 7.62
CA GLU A 362 -13.28 2.65 6.38
C GLU A 362 -12.42 3.41 5.37
N PHE A 363 -12.44 4.75 5.42
CA PHE A 363 -11.58 5.62 4.61
C PHE A 363 -10.28 5.97 5.34
N CYS A 364 -10.27 5.92 6.68
CA CYS A 364 -9.13 6.36 7.46
C CYS A 364 -7.88 5.49 7.18
N PHE A 365 -6.79 6.18 6.85
CA PHE A 365 -5.46 5.59 6.63
C PHE A 365 -4.56 5.69 7.86
N ASN A 366 -5.13 6.04 9.02
CA ASN A 366 -4.39 6.18 10.28
C ASN A 366 -3.11 7.05 10.19
N CYS A 367 -3.09 8.03 9.29
CA CYS A 367 -1.89 8.80 8.99
C CYS A 367 -1.48 9.74 10.14
N GLY A 368 -2.42 10.15 10.98
CA GLY A 368 -2.16 10.99 12.15
C GLY A 368 -2.27 12.50 11.93
N LEU A 369 -2.37 12.98 10.68
CA LEU A 369 -2.39 14.42 10.38
C LEU A 369 -3.52 15.17 11.11
N CYS A 370 -4.70 14.56 11.27
CA CYS A 370 -5.84 15.17 11.96
C CYS A 370 -5.52 15.65 13.39
N ILE A 371 -4.56 15.02 14.09
CA ILE A 371 -4.20 15.32 15.47
C ILE A 371 -3.63 16.73 15.59
N SER A 372 -2.71 17.11 14.70
CA SER A 372 -2.10 18.45 14.71
C SER A 372 -3.03 19.54 14.14
N ARG A 373 -4.11 19.14 13.46
CA ARG A 373 -5.07 20.05 12.81
C ARG A 373 -6.31 20.33 13.65
N CYS A 374 -6.68 19.44 14.55
CA CYS A 374 -7.89 19.59 15.35
C CYS A 374 -7.68 20.51 16.56
N ARG A 375 -8.21 21.74 16.49
CA ARG A 375 -8.16 22.71 17.60
C ARG A 375 -8.88 22.22 18.88
N GLY A 376 -9.89 21.37 18.72
CA GLY A 376 -10.65 20.81 19.83
C GLY A 376 -10.05 19.54 20.42
N GLU A 377 -8.95 19.03 19.86
CA GLU A 377 -8.34 17.76 20.29
C GLU A 377 -9.33 16.58 20.25
N ALA A 378 -10.26 16.63 19.28
CA ALA A 378 -11.24 15.56 19.06
C ALA A 378 -10.62 14.34 18.38
N PHE A 379 -9.42 14.46 17.82
CA PHE A 379 -8.66 13.34 17.26
C PHE A 379 -7.40 13.12 18.10
N SER A 380 -7.13 11.88 18.50
CA SER A 380 -5.98 11.55 19.32
C SER A 380 -5.35 10.21 18.92
N ALA A 381 -4.01 10.18 18.96
CA ALA A 381 -3.18 8.98 18.93
C ALA A 381 -1.75 9.38 19.33
N ASN A 382 -1.00 8.49 19.97
CA ASN A 382 0.43 8.61 20.13
C ASN A 382 1.10 8.21 18.81
N LEU A 383 1.70 9.16 18.09
CA LEU A 383 2.47 8.89 16.87
C LEU A 383 3.97 8.68 17.12
N GLY A 384 4.44 8.96 18.34
CA GLY A 384 5.85 8.88 18.70
C GLY A 384 6.71 10.03 18.18
N SER A 385 7.98 10.00 18.60
CA SER A 385 9.04 10.87 18.12
C SER A 385 10.34 10.11 18.03
N VAL A 386 11.21 10.53 17.12
CA VAL A 386 12.49 9.90 16.86
C VAL A 386 13.61 10.80 17.35
N ARG A 387 14.50 10.23 18.16
CA ARG A 387 15.72 10.90 18.61
C ARG A 387 16.87 10.58 17.69
N CYS A 388 17.46 11.60 17.07
CA CYS A 388 18.61 11.42 16.20
C CYS A 388 19.63 12.55 16.34
N ALA A 389 20.91 12.20 16.31
CA ALA A 389 22.01 13.14 16.20
C ALA A 389 22.24 13.54 14.73
N THR A 390 21.78 14.72 14.32
CA THR A 390 22.03 15.26 12.97
C THR A 390 22.66 16.65 13.04
N GLY A 391 23.68 16.89 12.21
CA GLY A 391 24.38 18.18 12.17
C GLY A 391 25.05 18.57 13.49
N GLY A 392 25.51 17.60 14.28
CA GLY A 392 26.17 17.82 15.57
C GLY A 392 25.23 18.12 16.75
N CYS A 393 23.91 18.00 16.57
CA CYS A 393 22.93 18.20 17.63
C CYS A 393 22.02 16.98 17.76
N LEU A 394 21.74 16.57 19.00
CA LEU A 394 20.68 15.60 19.28
C LEU A 394 19.32 16.30 19.13
N ARG A 395 18.46 15.77 18.26
CA ARG A 395 17.12 16.30 17.97
C ARG A 395 16.08 15.26 18.34
N ASP A 396 14.92 15.73 18.80
CA ASP A 396 13.72 14.92 19.01
C ASP A 396 12.68 15.38 17.98
N ILE A 397 12.40 14.52 17.00
CA ILE A 397 11.65 14.86 15.79
C ILE A 397 10.32 14.12 15.81
N LYS A 398 9.21 14.87 15.77
CA LYS A 398 7.87 14.28 15.86
C LYS A 398 7.47 13.62 14.55
N VAL A 399 6.88 12.43 14.65
CA VAL A 399 6.14 11.84 13.53
C VAL A 399 4.82 12.61 13.40
N THR A 400 4.58 13.27 12.27
CA THR A 400 3.33 14.03 12.03
C THR A 400 2.43 13.39 11.00
N LEU A 401 3.00 12.52 10.14
CA LEU A 401 2.25 11.79 9.13
C LEU A 401 2.91 10.44 8.81
N ARG A 402 2.11 9.37 8.87
CA ARG A 402 2.49 8.03 8.41
C ARG A 402 2.04 7.82 6.98
N GLN A 403 2.92 7.29 6.13
CA GLN A 403 2.62 6.90 4.74
C GLN A 403 2.31 5.39 4.62
N SER A 404 1.98 4.76 5.74
CA SER A 404 1.60 3.36 5.84
C SER A 404 0.61 3.17 6.99
N ASP A 405 -0.22 2.14 6.87
CA ASP A 405 -1.28 1.84 7.83
C ASP A 405 -1.17 0.40 8.29
N ARG A 406 -0.51 0.21 9.44
CA ARG A 406 -0.33 -1.10 10.05
C ARG A 406 -1.62 -1.73 10.54
N ALA A 407 -2.57 -0.94 11.04
CA ALA A 407 -3.82 -1.48 11.55
C ALA A 407 -4.55 -2.25 10.43
N ARG A 408 -4.58 -1.67 9.22
CA ARG A 408 -5.18 -2.35 8.06
C ARG A 408 -4.32 -3.47 7.50
N ALA A 409 -3.00 -3.37 7.58
CA ALA A 409 -2.11 -4.47 7.19
C ALA A 409 -2.34 -5.71 8.06
N ILE A 410 -2.51 -5.54 9.38
CA ILE A 410 -2.85 -6.66 10.30
C ILE A 410 -4.14 -7.34 9.85
N ILE A 411 -5.20 -6.57 9.56
CA ILE A 411 -6.48 -7.11 9.07
C ILE A 411 -6.28 -7.92 7.78
N ALA A 412 -5.51 -7.41 6.82
CA ALA A 412 -5.24 -8.11 5.56
C ALA A 412 -4.43 -9.41 5.75
N ALA A 413 -3.50 -9.45 6.71
CA ALA A 413 -2.78 -10.68 7.06
C ALA A 413 -3.70 -11.72 7.71
N GLU A 414 -4.60 -11.30 8.61
CA GLU A 414 -5.61 -12.16 9.24
C GLU A 414 -6.59 -12.73 8.20
N GLU A 415 -7.07 -11.91 7.26
CA GLU A 415 -7.95 -12.37 6.18
C GLU A 415 -7.26 -13.39 5.26
N LEU A 416 -5.97 -13.18 4.94
CA LEU A 416 -5.20 -14.17 4.21
C LEU A 416 -5.06 -15.47 5.00
N LYS A 417 -4.82 -15.39 6.30
CA LYS A 417 -4.73 -16.57 7.19
C LYS A 417 -6.06 -17.33 7.19
N GLU A 418 -7.18 -16.63 7.33
CA GLU A 418 -8.52 -17.24 7.27
C GLU A 418 -8.76 -17.90 5.91
N LYS A 419 -8.40 -17.25 4.80
CA LYS A 419 -8.55 -17.84 3.46
C LYS A 419 -7.71 -19.11 3.28
N ILE A 420 -6.50 -19.17 3.83
CA ILE A 420 -5.66 -20.36 3.82
C ILE A 420 -6.30 -21.48 4.63
N LEU A 421 -6.67 -21.21 5.89
CA LEU A 421 -7.27 -22.21 6.80
C LEU A 421 -8.61 -22.73 6.30
N THR A 422 -9.37 -21.92 5.55
CA THR A 422 -10.66 -22.32 4.95
C THR A 422 -10.52 -22.94 3.55
N GLY A 423 -9.30 -23.11 3.04
CA GLY A 423 -9.03 -23.68 1.72
C GLY A 423 -9.43 -22.78 0.53
N ARG A 424 -9.84 -21.53 0.79
CA ARG A 424 -10.15 -20.52 -0.24
C ARG A 424 -8.90 -19.96 -0.91
N PHE A 425 -7.75 -20.08 -0.24
CA PHE A 425 -6.45 -19.72 -0.77
C PHE A 425 -5.50 -20.91 -0.64
N ARG A 426 -4.88 -21.30 -1.75
CA ARG A 426 -3.85 -22.34 -1.80
C ARG A 426 -2.51 -21.70 -2.04
N LEU A 427 -1.48 -22.20 -1.38
CA LEU A 427 -0.10 -21.88 -1.68
C LEU A 427 0.24 -22.31 -3.11
N SER A 428 1.20 -21.62 -3.70
CA SER A 428 1.70 -21.92 -5.04
C SER A 428 3.22 -21.87 -4.99
N GLU A 429 3.87 -22.91 -5.51
CA GLU A 429 5.30 -22.81 -5.82
C GLU A 429 5.51 -21.74 -6.89
N PRO A 430 6.52 -20.86 -6.74
CA PRO A 430 6.86 -19.93 -7.79
C PRO A 430 7.32 -20.70 -9.04
N VAL A 431 6.79 -20.30 -10.19
CA VAL A 431 7.17 -20.87 -11.49
C VAL A 431 8.63 -20.55 -11.82
N GLU A 432 9.11 -19.39 -11.38
CA GLU A 432 10.50 -18.97 -11.52
C GLU A 432 10.89 -18.05 -10.36
N LYS A 433 12.16 -18.11 -9.92
CA LYS A 433 12.70 -17.14 -8.95
C LYS A 433 12.83 -15.75 -9.58
N ILE A 434 12.68 -14.71 -8.76
CA ILE A 434 12.97 -13.35 -9.21
C ILE A 434 14.49 -13.20 -9.38
N SER A 435 14.90 -12.73 -10.55
CA SER A 435 16.29 -12.40 -10.87
C SER A 435 16.40 -10.94 -11.31
N TRP A 436 17.58 -10.35 -11.12
CA TRP A 436 17.91 -9.00 -11.57
C TRP A 436 18.89 -9.10 -12.73
N ARG A 437 18.68 -8.28 -13.76
CA ARG A 437 19.67 -8.13 -14.83
C ARG A 437 20.88 -7.38 -14.27
N GLU A 438 22.07 -7.92 -14.50
CA GLU A 438 23.34 -7.28 -14.19
C GLU A 438 23.59 -6.01 -15.02
#